data_AF-A0A031LLU9-F1
#
_entry.id   AF-A0A031LLU9-F1
#
_cell.length_a   1.000
_cell.length_b   1.000
_cell.length_c   1.000
_cell.angle_alpha   90.00
_cell.angle_beta   90.00
_cell.angle_gamma   90.00
#
_symmetry.space_group_name_H-M   'P 1'
#
loop_
_entity.id
_entity.type
_entity.pdbx_description
1 polymer ?
#
loop_
_entity_poly.entity_id
_entity_poly.type
_entity_poly.pdbx_seq_one_letter_code
_entity_poly.pdbx_strand_id
1 'polypeptide(L)'
;MLLQKTKFFDFLLVLLIILLLLLSIVSPAFLLGVALLTFFKVSSNKILIPLAVLPLLMIELHGIFYLLGISLMIVLLLFDLLGMYQKRFHF
;
A
#
# COMPACT_ATOMS: atom_id res chain seq x y z
N MET A 1 3.10 3.58 25.58
CA MET A 1 2.26 4.61 24.91
C MET A 1 2.70 4.92 23.47
N LEU A 2 4.00 5.16 23.21
CA LEU A 2 4.54 5.41 21.85
C LEU A 2 4.30 4.26 20.84
N LEU A 3 4.52 3.01 21.27
CA LEU A 3 4.38 1.80 20.43
C LEU A 3 2.95 1.52 19.95
N GLN A 4 1.94 2.08 20.62
CA GLN A 4 0.53 1.93 20.24
C GLN A 4 0.12 3.01 19.24
N LYS A 5 0.70 4.23 19.35
CA LYS A 5 0.52 5.32 18.38
C LYS A 5 1.14 4.99 17.03
N THR A 6 2.32 4.37 16.99
CA THR A 6 2.96 3.95 15.74
C THR A 6 2.12 2.93 14.98
N LYS A 7 1.58 1.92 15.66
CA LYS A 7 0.68 0.91 15.05
C LYS A 7 -0.60 1.51 14.47
N PHE A 8 -1.16 2.54 15.08
CA PHE A 8 -2.34 3.23 14.56
C PHE A 8 -2.02 4.06 13.30
N PHE A 9 -0.88 4.75 13.32
CA PHE A 9 -0.40 5.50 12.15
C PHE A 9 -0.14 4.60 10.96
N ASP A 10 0.51 3.44 11.18
CA ASP A 10 0.75 2.45 10.14
C ASP A 10 -0.58 2.00 9.50
N PHE A 11 -1.61 1.75 10.31
CA PHE A 11 -2.94 1.33 9.81
C PHE A 11 -3.59 2.41 8.94
N LEU A 12 -3.57 3.67 9.41
CA LEU A 12 -4.10 4.81 8.66
C LEU A 12 -3.35 5.00 7.33
N LEU A 13 -2.03 4.81 7.34
CA LEU A 13 -1.20 4.91 6.16
C LEU A 13 -1.57 3.83 5.13
N VAL A 14 -1.83 2.59 5.56
CA VAL A 14 -2.30 1.53 4.63
C VAL A 14 -3.63 1.92 3.97
N LEU A 15 -4.57 2.43 4.76
CA LEU A 15 -5.87 2.86 4.27
C LEU A 15 -5.74 3.98 3.24
N LEU A 16 -4.83 4.94 3.49
CA LEU A 16 -4.55 6.03 2.57
C LEU A 16 -3.93 5.54 1.25
N ILE A 17 -3.00 4.57 1.31
CA ILE A 17 -2.43 3.95 0.10
C ILE A 17 -3.53 3.28 -0.73
N ILE A 18 -4.42 2.52 -0.09
CA ILE A 18 -5.55 1.86 -0.78
C ILE A 18 -6.45 2.90 -1.45
N LEU A 19 -6.77 4.00 -0.76
CA LEU A 19 -7.57 5.07 -1.33
C LEU A 19 -6.90 5.69 -2.58
N LEU A 20 -5.60 5.95 -2.53
CA LEU A 20 -4.85 6.48 -3.67
C LEU A 20 -4.77 5.49 -4.84
N LEU A 21 -4.67 4.18 -4.57
CA LEU A 21 -4.73 3.14 -5.60
C LEU A 21 -6.10 3.09 -6.29
N LEU A 22 -7.19 3.30 -5.56
CA LEU A 22 -8.52 3.39 -6.16
C LEU A 22 -8.67 4.66 -7.00
N LEU A 23 -8.17 5.80 -6.50
CA LEU A 23 -8.14 7.05 -7.26
C LEU A 23 -7.26 6.95 -8.50
N SER A 24 -6.24 6.08 -8.50
CA SER A 24 -5.37 5.89 -9.65
C SER A 24 -6.07 5.27 -10.85
N ILE A 25 -7.22 4.61 -10.65
CA ILE A 25 -8.08 4.14 -11.76
C ILE A 25 -8.57 5.32 -12.60
N VAL A 26 -8.83 6.48 -11.98
CA VAL A 26 -9.27 7.70 -12.66
C VAL A 26 -8.08 8.46 -13.26
N SER A 27 -6.96 8.53 -12.55
CA SER A 27 -5.75 9.21 -13.04
C SER A 27 -4.46 8.52 -12.55
N PRO A 28 -3.55 8.09 -13.44
CA PRO A 28 -2.29 7.46 -13.05
C PRO A 28 -1.39 8.33 -12.16
N ALA A 29 -1.59 9.66 -12.15
CA ALA A 29 -0.82 10.57 -11.31
C ALA A 29 -0.87 10.23 -9.81
N PHE A 30 -1.96 9.61 -9.34
CA PHE A 30 -2.08 9.17 -7.95
C PHE A 30 -1.09 8.06 -7.57
N LEU A 31 -0.53 7.32 -8.55
CA LEU A 31 0.51 6.31 -8.30
C LEU A 31 1.81 6.90 -7.77
N LEU A 32 2.11 8.18 -8.07
CA LEU A 32 3.27 8.85 -7.48
C LEU A 32 3.11 8.99 -5.96
N GLY A 33 1.89 9.32 -5.50
CA GLY A 33 1.55 9.35 -4.08
C GLY A 33 1.62 7.96 -3.44
N VAL A 34 1.12 6.94 -4.13
CA VAL A 34 1.24 5.53 -3.72
C VAL A 34 2.70 5.15 -3.56
N ALA A 35 3.56 5.40 -4.56
CA ALA A 35 4.98 5.10 -4.51
C ALA A 35 5.64 5.74 -3.29
N LEU A 36 5.45 7.06 -3.12
CA LEU A 36 6.05 7.83 -2.03
C LEU A 36 5.65 7.27 -0.66
N LEU A 37 4.35 7.08 -0.41
CA LEU A 37 3.86 6.56 0.87
C LEU A 37 4.32 5.13 1.13
N THR A 38 4.42 4.31 0.08
CA THR A 38 4.89 2.94 0.22
C THR A 38 6.37 2.88 0.55
N PHE A 39 7.19 3.77 0.00
CA PHE A 39 8.59 3.95 0.41
C PHE A 39 8.71 4.30 1.91
N PHE A 40 7.86 5.18 2.43
CA PHE A 40 7.83 5.48 3.87
C PHE A 40 7.48 4.24 4.71
N LYS A 41 6.58 3.38 4.21
CA LYS A 41 6.15 2.15 4.89
C LYS A 41 7.17 1.01 4.82
N VAL A 42 8.03 0.97 3.80
CA VAL A 42 9.13 -0.01 3.70
C VAL A 42 10.05 0.04 4.91
N SER A 43 10.21 1.23 5.51
CA SER A 43 10.98 1.41 6.76
C SER A 43 10.44 0.57 7.92
N SER A 44 9.12 0.34 7.98
CA SER A 44 8.48 -0.47 9.03
C SER A 44 8.31 -1.95 8.67
N ASN A 45 8.25 -2.31 7.39
CA ASN A 45 8.17 -3.71 6.95
C ASN A 45 8.91 -3.95 5.62
N LYS A 46 10.08 -4.59 5.69
CA LYS A 46 10.96 -4.87 4.53
C LYS A 46 10.33 -5.80 3.49
N ILE A 47 9.30 -6.57 3.84
CA ILE A 47 8.57 -7.42 2.89
C ILE A 47 7.80 -6.55 1.86
N LEU A 48 7.59 -5.27 2.15
CA LEU A 48 6.87 -4.33 1.28
C LEU A 48 7.78 -3.59 0.27
N ILE A 49 9.08 -3.89 0.20
CA ILE A 49 9.99 -3.31 -0.80
C ILE A 49 9.45 -3.45 -2.24
N PRO A 50 8.92 -4.62 -2.66
CA PRO A 50 8.35 -4.76 -3.99
C PRO A 50 7.18 -3.81 -4.25
N LEU A 51 6.37 -3.50 -3.23
CA LEU A 51 5.24 -2.57 -3.35
C LEU A 51 5.67 -1.11 -3.51
N ALA A 52 6.90 -0.74 -3.17
CA ALA A 52 7.39 0.63 -3.38
C ALA A 52 7.78 0.88 -4.85
N VAL A 53 8.26 -0.16 -5.55
CA VAL A 53 8.70 -0.08 -6.95
C VAL A 53 7.56 -0.39 -7.93
N LEU A 54 6.64 -1.28 -7.54
CA LEU A 54 5.50 -1.67 -8.38
C LEU A 54 4.68 -0.48 -8.94
N PRO A 55 4.33 0.56 -8.14
CA PRO A 55 3.58 1.72 -8.63
C PRO A 55 4.33 2.48 -9.71
N LEU A 56 5.66 2.56 -9.61
CA LEU A 56 6.49 3.25 -10.60
C LEU A 56 6.47 2.50 -11.94
N LEU A 57 6.58 1.18 -11.89
CA LEU A 57 6.45 0.32 -13.08
C LEU A 57 5.06 0.42 -13.70
N MET A 58 4.02 0.55 -12.85
CA MET A 58 2.64 0.66 -13.32
C MET A 58 2.34 1.97 -14.06
N ILE A 59 3.11 3.05 -13.87
CA ILE A 59 2.95 4.30 -14.63
C ILE A 59 3.18 4.06 -16.13
N GLU A 60 4.08 3.13 -16.48
CA GLU A 60 4.39 2.77 -17.86
C GLU A 60 3.41 1.72 -18.43
N LEU A 61 2.63 1.06 -17.57
CA LEU A 61 1.66 0.06 -18.00
C LEU A 61 0.38 0.72 -18.51
N HIS A 62 -0.13 0.22 -19.64
CA HIS A 62 -1.39 0.65 -20.21
C HIS A 62 -2.45 -0.46 -20.18
N GLY A 63 -3.71 -0.06 -20.09
CA GLY A 63 -4.88 -0.94 -20.23
C GLY A 63 -4.99 -1.99 -19.11
N ILE A 64 -5.13 -3.27 -19.48
CA ILE A 64 -5.44 -4.35 -18.53
C ILE A 64 -4.29 -4.60 -17.55
N PHE A 65 -3.04 -4.47 -17.98
CA PHE A 65 -1.87 -4.67 -17.12
C PHE A 65 -1.81 -3.66 -15.97
N TYR A 66 -2.26 -2.42 -16.23
CA TYR A 66 -2.42 -1.39 -15.21
C TYR A 66 -3.41 -1.83 -14.11
N LEU A 67 -4.60 -2.28 -14.51
CA LEU A 67 -5.65 -2.75 -13.60
C LEU A 67 -5.23 -4.01 -12.82
N LEU A 68 -4.49 -4.93 -13.45
CA LEU A 68 -3.92 -6.10 -12.79
C LEU A 68 -2.91 -5.70 -11.72
N GLY A 69 -2.04 -4.72 -12.02
CA GLY A 69 -1.10 -4.18 -11.04
C GLY A 69 -1.80 -3.57 -9.82
N ILE A 70 -2.86 -2.77 -10.06
CA ILE A 70 -3.66 -2.17 -8.97
C ILE A 70 -4.26 -3.26 -8.11
N SER A 71 -4.88 -4.26 -8.75
CA SER A 71 -5.53 -5.37 -8.08
C SER A 71 -4.55 -6.18 -7.23
N LEU A 72 -3.36 -6.47 -7.76
CA LEU A 72 -2.29 -7.16 -7.03
C LEU A 72 -1.84 -6.35 -5.80
N MET A 73 -1.64 -5.04 -5.94
CA MET A 73 -1.26 -4.18 -4.81
C MET A 73 -2.33 -4.17 -3.72
N ILE A 74 -3.61 -4.07 -4.10
CA ILE A 74 -4.72 -4.10 -3.13
C ILE A 74 -4.70 -5.40 -2.34
N VAL A 75 -4.54 -6.55 -3.02
CA VAL A 75 -4.49 -7.86 -2.34
C VAL A 75 -3.33 -7.92 -1.34
N LEU A 76 -2.13 -7.47 -1.72
CA LEU A 76 -0.98 -7.47 -0.82
C LEU A 76 -1.20 -6.54 0.39
N LEU A 77 -1.80 -5.36 0.20
CA LEU A 77 -2.12 -4.44 1.29
C LEU A 77 -3.20 -4.99 2.21
N LEU A 78 -4.17 -5.75 1.69
CA LEU A 78 -5.18 -6.45 2.49
C LEU A 78 -4.56 -7.54 3.36
N PHE A 79 -3.61 -8.32 2.82
CA PHE A 79 -2.86 -9.30 3.62
C PHE A 79 -2.08 -8.63 4.76
N ASP A 80 -1.43 -7.50 4.48
CA ASP A 80 -0.71 -6.74 5.51
C ASP A 80 -1.68 -6.19 6.57
N LEU A 81 -2.84 -5.66 6.17
CA LEU A 81 -3.91 -5.24 7.09
C LEU A 81 -4.42 -6.37 7.97
N LEU A 82 -4.66 -7.56 7.40
CA LEU A 82 -5.07 -8.75 8.15
C LEU A 82 -4.01 -9.16 9.16
N GLY A 83 -2.73 -9.17 8.77
CA GLY A 83 -1.62 -9.46 9.68
C GLY A 83 -1.50 -8.42 10.81
N MET A 84 -1.73 -7.14 10.52
CA MET A 84 -1.79 -6.09 11.54
C MET A 84 -2.97 -6.29 12.50
N TYR A 85 -4.13 -6.69 11.99
CA TYR A 85 -5.32 -6.97 12.79
C TYR A 85 -5.10 -8.17 13.72
N GLN A 86 -4.60 -9.30 13.19
CA GLN A 86 -4.27 -10.50 13.99
C GLN A 86 -3.30 -10.18 15.12
N LYS A 87 -2.19 -9.47 14.82
CA LYS A 87 -1.21 -9.03 15.83
C LYS A 87 -1.77 -8.09 16.89
N ARG A 88 -2.90 -7.43 16.63
CA ARG A 88 -3.55 -6.50 17.56
C ARG A 88 -4.58 -7.20 18.46
N PHE A 89 -5.22 -8.26 17.98
CA PHE A 89 -6.34 -8.91 18.68
C PHE A 89 -6.01 -10.30 19.25
N HIS A 90 -4.75 -10.76 19.21
CA HIS A 90 -4.29 -12.01 19.84
C HIS A 90 -5.18 -13.23 19.53
N PHE A 91 -4.99 -13.78 18.33
CA PHE A 91 -5.05 -15.23 18.12
C PHE A 91 -3.63 -15.73 17.88
#